data_AF-A0A920BG26-F1
#
_entry.id   AF-A0A920BG26-F1
#
_cell.length_a   1.000
_cell.length_b   1.000
_cell.length_c   1.000
_cell.angle_alpha   90.00
_cell.angle_beta   90.00
_cell.angle_gamma   90.00
#
_symmetry.space_group_name_H-M   'P 1'
#
loop_
_entity.id
_entity.type
_entity.pdbx_description
1 polymer ?
#
loop_
_entity_poly.entity_id
_entity_poly.type
_entity_poly.pdbx_seq_one_letter_code
_entity_poly.pdbx_strand_id
1 'polypeptide(L)'
;MIGCDQILICEGQIINKPDTINTAKDQLCGLAGKTHKLLSAIVLLRDGQRIWHHLAESSLTMRAFDTAFAEAYIRHIGDAALFSPGLSD
;
A
#
# COMPACT_ATOMS: atom_id res chain seq x y z
N MET A 1 -13.98 9.66 18.86
CA MET A 1 -12.74 9.06 18.30
C MET A 1 -12.92 8.93 16.80
N ILE A 2 -11.87 9.24 16.03
CA ILE A 2 -11.83 8.97 14.58
C ILE A 2 -10.77 7.90 14.37
N GLY A 3 -11.12 6.84 13.64
CA GLY A 3 -10.18 5.83 13.17
C GLY A 3 -10.13 5.83 11.65
N CYS A 4 -8.98 5.55 11.08
CA CYS A 4 -8.82 5.35 9.65
C CYS A 4 -7.83 4.22 9.37
N ASP A 5 -8.00 3.57 8.24
CA ASP A 5 -7.07 2.55 7.75
C ASP A 5 -7.10 2.48 6.23
N GLN A 6 -6.06 1.92 5.63
CA GLN A 6 -5.95 1.71 4.20
C GLN A 6 -5.38 0.33 3.90
N ILE A 7 -5.94 -0.34 2.88
CA ILE A 7 -5.37 -1.55 2.30
C ILE A 7 -5.09 -1.38 0.80
N LEU A 8 -4.06 -2.07 0.34
CA LEU A 8 -3.67 -2.16 -1.07
C LEU A 8 -4.09 -3.51 -1.63
N ILE A 9 -4.79 -3.51 -2.76
CA ILE A 9 -5.19 -4.72 -3.48
C ILE A 9 -4.61 -4.67 -4.90
N CYS A 10 -3.83 -5.68 -5.28
CA CYS A 10 -3.38 -5.88 -6.64
C CYS A 10 -3.77 -7.29 -7.09
N GLU A 11 -4.40 -7.40 -8.27
CA GLU A 11 -4.82 -8.69 -8.85
C GLU A 11 -5.66 -9.56 -7.89
N GLY A 12 -6.51 -8.92 -7.08
CA GLY A 12 -7.39 -9.61 -6.13
C GLY A 12 -6.70 -10.05 -4.83
N GLN A 13 -5.42 -9.72 -4.63
CA GLN A 13 -4.68 -10.02 -3.40
C GLN A 13 -4.39 -8.77 -2.58
N ILE A 14 -4.54 -8.88 -1.26
CA ILE A 14 -4.13 -7.84 -0.32
C ILE A 14 -2.61 -7.86 -0.21
N ILE A 15 -1.99 -6.72 -0.46
CA ILE A 15 -0.56 -6.50 -0.26
C ILE A 15 -0.36 -5.85 1.10
N ASN A 16 0.31 -6.57 2.01
CA ASN A 16 0.67 -6.08 3.34
C ASN A 16 2.04 -5.39 3.32
N LYS A 17 2.35 -4.69 4.41
CA LYS A 17 3.70 -4.19 4.66
C LYS A 17 4.70 -5.35 4.56
N PRO A 18 5.84 -5.18 3.90
CA PRO A 18 6.83 -6.23 3.79
C PRO A 18 7.61 -6.39 5.10
N ASP A 19 7.88 -7.63 5.50
CA ASP A 19 8.69 -7.92 6.70
C ASP A 19 10.21 -7.76 6.46
N THR A 20 10.63 -7.76 5.19
CA THR A 20 12.03 -7.67 4.80
C THR A 20 12.21 -6.82 3.55
N ILE A 21 13.42 -6.29 3.37
CA ILE A 21 13.80 -5.52 2.17
C ILE A 21 13.67 -6.35 0.89
N ASN A 22 13.96 -7.66 0.95
CA ASN A 22 13.77 -8.55 -0.19
C ASN A 22 12.28 -8.67 -0.55
N THR A 23 11.42 -8.88 0.45
CA THR A 23 9.97 -8.91 0.25
C THR A 23 9.46 -7.58 -0.29
N ALA A 24 9.99 -6.45 0.18
CA ALA A 24 9.65 -5.13 -0.33
C ALA A 24 9.98 -5.00 -1.82
N LYS A 25 11.17 -5.44 -2.24
CA LYS A 25 11.58 -5.46 -3.65
C LYS A 25 10.66 -6.34 -4.49
N ASP A 26 10.33 -7.54 -4.03
CA ASP A 26 9.47 -8.47 -4.75
C ASP A 26 8.04 -7.91 -4.91
N GLN A 27 7.50 -7.30 -3.86
CA GLN A 27 6.23 -6.58 -3.91
C GLN A 27 6.28 -5.40 -4.91
N LEU A 28 7.35 -4.59 -4.89
CA LEU A 28 7.52 -3.47 -5.82
C LEU A 28 7.49 -3.93 -7.28
N CYS A 29 8.28 -4.96 -7.59
CA CYS A 29 8.32 -5.56 -8.92
C CYS A 29 6.96 -6.15 -9.31
N GLY A 30 6.24 -6.75 -8.36
CA GLY A 30 4.90 -7.30 -8.59
C GLY A 30 3.85 -6.26 -8.96
N LEU A 31 4.04 -4.99 -8.59
CA LEU A 31 3.15 -3.86 -8.91
C LEU A 31 3.54 -3.14 -10.21
N ALA A 32 4.75 -3.35 -10.72
CA ALA A 32 5.27 -2.65 -11.90
C ALA A 32 4.35 -2.80 -13.12
N GLY A 33 3.94 -1.68 -13.73
CA GLY A 33 3.08 -1.67 -14.91
C GLY A 33 1.62 -2.06 -14.66
N LYS A 34 1.21 -2.29 -13.40
CA LYS A 34 -0.15 -2.73 -13.07
C LYS A 34 -0.98 -1.61 -12.45
N THR A 35 -2.29 -1.67 -12.69
CA THR A 35 -3.29 -0.91 -11.93
C THR A 35 -3.67 -1.69 -10.67
N HIS A 36 -3.57 -1.04 -9.52
CA HIS A 36 -3.96 -1.57 -8.22
C HIS A 36 -4.98 -0.66 -7.55
N LYS A 37 -5.67 -1.20 -6.53
CA LYS A 37 -6.72 -0.50 -5.80
C LYS A 37 -6.25 -0.17 -4.38
N LEU A 38 -6.44 1.08 -3.99
CA LEU A 38 -6.35 1.51 -2.59
C LEU A 38 -7.76 1.65 -2.04
N LEU A 39 -8.04 0.91 -0.97
CA LEU A 39 -9.28 1.04 -0.21
C LEU A 39 -8.96 1.76 1.09
N SER A 40 -9.57 2.92 1.31
CA SER A 40 -9.37 3.73 2.50
C SER A 40 -10.69 3.81 3.26
N ALA A 41 -10.65 3.58 4.57
CA ALA A 41 -11.81 3.66 5.44
C ALA A 41 -11.61 4.72 6.52
N ILE A 42 -12.68 5.41 6.87
CA ILE A 42 -12.74 6.31 8.03
C ILE A 42 -13.98 5.96 8.87
N VAL A 43 -13.83 5.96 10.18
CA VAL A 43 -14.87 5.59 11.15
C VAL A 43 -14.94 6.64 12.25
N LEU A 44 -16.14 7.13 12.53
CA LEU A 44 -16.42 8.01 13.66
C LEU A 44 -17.10 7.19 14.77
N LEU A 45 -16.46 7.19 15.94
CA LEU A 45 -16.90 6.51 17.15
C LEU A 45 -17.27 7.53 18.24
N ARG A 46 -18.41 7.30 18.90
CA ARG A 46 -18.85 8.01 20.11
C ARG A 46 -19.30 6.98 21.13
N ASP A 47 -18.79 7.07 22.36
CA ASP A 47 -19.12 6.17 23.48
C ASP A 47 -18.98 4.68 23.12
N GLY A 48 -17.92 4.34 22.38
CA GLY A 48 -17.65 2.98 21.91
C GLY A 48 -18.51 2.52 20.73
N GLN A 49 -19.46 3.32 20.27
CA GLN A 49 -20.35 2.98 19.17
C GLN A 49 -19.96 3.70 17.88
N ARG A 50 -19.99 2.97 16.76
CA ARG A 50 -19.81 3.53 15.42
C ARG A 50 -21.05 4.32 15.03
N ILE A 51 -20.90 5.64 14.95
CA ILE A 51 -21.98 6.54 14.56
C ILE A 51 -21.94 6.90 13.07
N TRP A 52 -20.77 6.77 12.43
CA TRP A 52 -20.61 6.98 11.00
C TRP A 52 -19.35 6.27 10.48
N HIS A 53 -19.35 5.89 9.20
CA HIS A 53 -18.15 5.47 8.49
C HIS A 53 -18.27 5.74 6.99
N HIS A 54 -17.13 5.75 6.31
CA HIS A 54 -17.05 5.84 4.85
C HIS A 54 -15.92 4.94 4.33
N LEU A 55 -16.12 4.39 3.13
CA LEU A 55 -15.10 3.67 2.37
C LEU A 55 -14.94 4.37 1.02
N ALA A 56 -13.69 4.65 0.68
CA ALA A 56 -13.28 5.15 -0.62
C ALA A 56 -12.41 4.11 -1.33
N GLU A 57 -12.61 3.98 -2.64
CA GLU A 57 -11.74 3.20 -3.53
C GLU A 57 -11.05 4.16 -4.49
N SER A 58 -9.74 3.99 -4.67
CA SER A 58 -8.95 4.68 -5.69
C SER A 58 -8.15 3.68 -6.50
N SER A 59 -7.99 3.93 -7.79
CA SER A 59 -7.15 3.11 -8.68
C SER A 59 -5.87 3.86 -9.03
N LEU A 60 -4.72 3.23 -8.81
CA LEU A 60 -3.40 3.78 -9.12
C LEU A 60 -2.68 2.83 -10.07
N THR A 61 -2.10 3.37 -11.15
CA THR A 61 -1.31 2.58 -12.11
C THR A 61 0.15 2.93 -11.96
N MET A 62 0.98 1.94 -11.61
CA MET A 62 2.42 2.15 -11.59
C MET A 62 2.98 2.14 -13.00
N ARG A 63 3.96 3.00 -13.23
CA ARG A 63 4.80 2.93 -14.43
C ARG A 63 5.45 1.55 -14.52
N ALA A 64 5.62 1.01 -15.72
CA ALA A 64 6.47 -0.15 -15.93
C ALA A 64 7.94 0.22 -15.70
N PHE A 65 8.69 -0.63 -15.00
CA PHE A 65 10.11 -0.48 -14.74
C PHE A 65 10.78 -1.85 -14.62
N ASP A 66 12.11 -1.87 -14.65
CA ASP A 66 12.90 -3.07 -14.51
C ASP A 66 13.40 -3.30 -13.08
N THR A 67 13.99 -4.46 -12.84
CA THR A 67 14.55 -4.82 -11.54
C THR A 67 15.67 -3.88 -11.11
N ALA A 68 16.46 -3.34 -12.05
CA ALA A 68 17.54 -2.40 -11.74
C ALA A 68 17.01 -1.11 -11.13
N PHE A 69 15.90 -0.58 -11.66
CA PHE A 69 15.18 0.53 -11.06
C PHE A 69 14.66 0.19 -9.67
N ALA A 70 14.02 -0.96 -9.49
CA ALA A 70 13.49 -1.40 -8.20
C ALA A 70 14.61 -1.47 -7.12
N GLU A 71 15.77 -2.01 -7.47
CA GLU A 71 16.93 -2.08 -6.57
C GLU A 71 17.53 -0.72 -6.25
N ALA A 72 17.56 0.20 -7.22
CA ALA A 72 17.99 1.57 -6.96
C ALA A 72 17.01 2.29 -6.03
N TYR A 73 15.70 2.15 -6.26
CA TYR A 73 14.66 2.75 -5.45
C TYR A 73 14.66 2.22 -4.01
N ILE A 74 14.70 0.89 -3.83
CA ILE A 74 14.78 0.27 -2.50
C ILE A 74 16.03 0.72 -1.73
N ARG A 75 17.18 0.81 -2.41
CA ARG A 75 18.41 1.36 -1.79
C ARG A 75 18.27 2.82 -1.39
N HIS A 76 17.52 3.61 -2.15
CA HIS A 76 17.31 5.01 -1.87
C HIS A 76 16.43 5.23 -0.63
N ILE A 77 15.33 4.48 -0.50
CA ILE A 77 14.38 4.63 0.61
C ILE A 77 14.78 3.83 1.87
N GLY A 78 15.61 2.78 1.71
CA GLY A 78 16.13 1.97 2.82
C GLY A 78 15.01 1.35 3.65
N ASP A 79 15.16 1.41 4.98
CA ASP A 79 14.21 0.82 5.94
C ASP A 79 12.80 1.42 5.84
N ALA A 80 12.64 2.60 5.23
CA ALA A 80 11.33 3.17 4.97
C ALA A 80 10.41 2.25 4.14
N ALA A 81 11.03 1.36 3.35
CA ALA A 81 10.34 0.34 2.57
C ALA A 81 9.49 -0.63 3.42
N LEU A 82 9.76 -0.73 4.71
CA LEU A 82 9.08 -1.69 5.59
C LEU A 82 7.79 -1.11 6.23
N PHE A 83 7.52 0.18 6.06
CA PHE A 83 6.44 0.85 6.79
C PHE A 83 5.14 1.03 6.00
N SER A 84 5.15 0.85 4.68
CA SER A 84 3.97 0.99 3.82
C SER A 84 3.75 -0.23 2.93
N PRO A 85 2.47 -0.65 2.71
CA PRO A 85 2.16 -1.67 1.72
C PRO A 85 2.41 -1.12 0.32
N GLY A 86 3.13 -1.87 -0.52
CA GLY A 86 3.36 -1.50 -1.92
C GLY A 86 4.23 -0.27 -2.18
N LEU A 87 4.86 0.30 -1.14
CA LEU A 87 5.92 1.32 -1.27
C LEU A 87 5.48 2.61 -1.99
N SER A 88 4.20 2.96 -1.87
CA SER A 88 3.67 4.23 -2.37
C SER A 88 4.21 5.40 -1.53
N ASP A 89 4.87 6.35 -2.19
CA ASP A 89 4.98 7.74 -1.74
C ASP A 89 3.64 8.48 -1.92
#